data_AF-A0AAE1VX83-F1
#
_entry.id   AF-A0AAE1VX83-F1
#
_cell.length_a   1.000
_cell.length_b   1.000
_cell.length_c   1.000
_cell.angle_alpha   90.00
_cell.angle_beta   90.00
_cell.angle_gamma   90.00
#
_symmetry.space_group_name_H-M   'P 1'
#
loop_
_entity.id
_entity.type
_entity.pdbx_description
1 polymer ?
#
loop_
_entity_poly.entity_id
_entity_poly.type
_entity_poly.pdbx_seq_one_letter_code
_entity_poly.pdbx_strand_id
1 'polypeptide(L)'
;MDQLKEFIEGTIRRKIEGSSESSLTYSKPYTPRIDSLKMPMGYQPSKFQQFDGKGNPKQHVTHFVETCNNAGTYADHLVKQFVQSLKGNAFDWYTDLEVGSIDGWEQLEQEFLNRFYSTRRTVNMVELTNSRQWKKSQSLIISIGGGI
;
A
#
# COMPACT_ATOMS: atom_id res chain seq x y z
N MET A 1 35.76 -33.78 23.92
CA MET A 1 35.80 -32.86 22.76
C MET A 1 34.44 -32.76 22.06
N ASP A 2 33.48 -33.61 22.41
CA ASP A 2 32.23 -33.80 21.65
C ASP A 2 31.10 -32.86 22.04
N GLN A 3 31.00 -32.45 23.32
CA GLN A 3 29.97 -31.49 23.76
C GLN A 3 30.07 -30.12 23.08
N LEU A 4 31.30 -29.65 22.83
CA LEU A 4 31.51 -28.36 22.15
C LEU A 4 31.11 -28.44 20.68
N LYS A 5 31.35 -29.58 20.02
CA LYS A 5 30.93 -29.80 18.64
C LYS A 5 29.41 -29.87 18.52
N GLU A 6 28.73 -30.62 19.39
CA GLU A 6 27.26 -30.67 19.39
C GLU A 6 26.62 -29.30 19.68
N PHE A 7 27.21 -28.52 20.58
CA PHE A 7 26.73 -27.17 20.85
C PHE A 7 26.89 -26.24 19.65
N ILE A 8 28.04 -26.30 18.98
CA ILE A 8 28.32 -25.51 17.76
C ILE A 8 27.39 -25.95 16.62
N GLU A 9 27.24 -27.25 16.38
CA GLU A 9 26.37 -27.80 15.33
C GLU A 9 24.89 -27.50 15.60
N GLY A 10 24.44 -27.64 16.86
CA GLY A 10 23.08 -27.28 17.26
C GLY A 10 22.81 -25.78 17.15
N THR A 11 23.81 -24.94 17.39
CA THR A 11 23.72 -23.48 17.22
C THR A 11 23.69 -23.08 15.76
N ILE A 12 24.53 -23.68 14.92
CA ILE A 12 24.56 -23.44 13.47
C ILE A 12 23.25 -23.91 12.83
N ARG A 13 22.77 -25.12 13.15
CA ARG A 13 21.50 -25.66 12.64
C ARG A 13 20.32 -24.76 13.02
N ARG A 14 20.23 -24.32 14.27
CA ARG A 14 19.17 -23.39 14.72
C ARG A 14 19.20 -22.05 13.98
N LYS A 15 20.40 -21.57 13.63
CA LYS A 15 20.57 -20.30 12.88
C LYS A 15 20.22 -20.46 11.39
N ILE A 16 20.53 -21.60 10.79
CA ILE A 16 20.19 -21.92 9.39
C ILE A 16 18.69 -22.20 9.25
N GLU A 17 18.11 -22.96 10.18
CA GLU A 17 16.70 -23.39 10.11
C GLU A 17 15.73 -22.27 10.51
N GLY A 18 16.16 -21.32 11.36
CA GLY A 18 15.49 -20.04 11.59
C GLY A 18 15.70 -19.00 10.49
N SER A 19 16.57 -19.28 9.51
CA SER A 19 16.85 -18.49 8.31
C SER A 19 16.39 -19.22 7.05
N SER A 20 15.42 -20.12 7.16
CA SER A 20 14.58 -20.51 6.02
C SER A 20 13.64 -19.35 5.67
N GLU A 21 14.19 -18.17 5.40
CA GLU A 21 13.54 -17.25 4.48
C GLU A 21 13.55 -18.00 3.16
N SER A 22 12.42 -18.62 2.85
CA SER A 22 12.04 -18.81 1.46
C SER A 22 12.41 -17.51 0.75
N SER A 23 13.22 -17.60 -0.30
CA SER A 23 13.63 -16.45 -1.11
C SER A 23 12.39 -15.88 -1.78
N LEU A 24 11.57 -15.18 -0.99
CA LEU A 24 10.45 -14.40 -1.44
C LEU A 24 11.10 -13.18 -2.06
N THR A 25 10.86 -12.98 -3.35
CA THR A 25 11.23 -11.75 -4.06
C THR A 25 10.54 -10.53 -3.44
N TYR A 26 9.45 -10.75 -2.72
CA TYR A 26 8.71 -9.73 -1.98
C TYR A 26 9.31 -9.54 -0.58
N SER A 27 9.91 -8.37 -0.36
CA SER A 27 10.32 -7.91 0.96
C SER A 27 9.20 -7.06 1.58
N LYS A 28 8.94 -7.27 2.88
CA LYS A 28 7.88 -6.55 3.59
C LYS A 28 8.34 -5.10 3.85
N PRO A 29 7.52 -4.09 3.54
CA PRO A 29 7.91 -2.70 3.74
C PRO A 29 7.88 -2.26 5.21
N TYR A 30 7.41 -3.13 6.12
CA TYR A 30 7.28 -2.82 7.53
C TYR A 30 8.32 -3.51 8.42
N THR A 31 8.55 -2.94 9.60
CA THR A 31 9.60 -3.38 10.52
C THR A 31 9.38 -4.81 11.04
N PRO A 32 10.44 -5.49 11.52
CA PRO A 32 10.31 -6.80 12.16
C PRO A 32 9.37 -6.82 13.36
N ARG A 33 9.18 -5.68 14.05
CA ARG A 33 8.21 -5.53 15.14
C ARG A 33 6.79 -5.80 14.65
N ILE A 34 6.41 -5.17 13.52
CA ILE A 34 5.11 -5.38 12.87
C ILE A 34 5.00 -6.83 12.38
N ASP A 35 6.07 -7.37 11.80
CA ASP A 35 6.02 -8.74 11.28
C ASP A 35 5.80 -9.79 12.37
N SER A 36 6.37 -9.55 13.56
CA SER A 36 6.23 -10.41 14.73
C SER A 36 4.83 -10.40 15.36
N LEU A 37 3.95 -9.45 15.01
CA LEU A 37 2.59 -9.40 15.52
C LEU A 37 1.77 -10.60 15.04
N LYS A 38 1.16 -11.30 16.00
CA LYS A 38 0.25 -12.42 15.73
C LYS A 38 -1.16 -11.88 15.60
N MET A 39 -1.88 -12.35 14.57
CA MET A 39 -3.31 -12.06 14.46
C MET A 39 -4.08 -12.60 15.67
N PRO A 40 -5.15 -11.92 16.10
CA PRO A 40 -6.00 -12.40 17.18
C PRO A 40 -6.52 -13.81 16.92
N MET A 41 -6.68 -14.60 17.98
CA MET A 41 -7.32 -15.92 17.87
C MET A 41 -8.75 -15.76 17.36
N GLY A 42 -9.11 -16.56 16.35
CA GLY A 42 -10.43 -16.47 15.70
C GLY A 42 -10.54 -15.41 14.60
N TYR A 43 -9.45 -14.73 14.24
CA TYR A 43 -9.44 -13.80 13.11
C TYR A 43 -9.94 -14.48 11.83
N GLN A 44 -10.87 -13.81 11.14
CA GLN A 44 -11.34 -14.19 9.82
C GLN A 44 -10.87 -13.14 8.82
N PRO A 45 -10.15 -13.53 7.75
CA PRO A 45 -9.77 -12.61 6.68
C PRO A 45 -10.99 -11.89 6.12
N SER A 46 -10.97 -10.57 6.19
CA SER A 46 -12.06 -9.75 5.64
C SER A 46 -11.88 -9.56 4.14
N LYS A 47 -12.99 -9.52 3.40
CA LYS A 47 -12.96 -9.13 1.99
C LYS A 47 -12.90 -7.62 1.89
N PHE A 48 -11.75 -7.09 1.49
CA PHE A 48 -11.58 -5.66 1.29
C PHE A 48 -12.07 -5.23 -0.08
N GLN A 49 -12.68 -4.03 -0.13
CA GLN A 49 -12.75 -3.30 -1.39
C GLN A 49 -11.33 -2.92 -1.81
N GLN A 50 -10.96 -3.24 -3.05
CA GLN A 50 -9.62 -2.95 -3.55
C GLN A 50 -9.53 -1.57 -4.20
N PHE A 51 -8.51 -0.82 -3.82
CA PHE A 51 -8.16 0.48 -4.39
C PHE A 51 -7.05 0.33 -5.43
N ASP A 52 -7.29 0.88 -6.63
CA ASP A 52 -6.35 0.82 -7.76
C ASP A 52 -5.49 2.07 -7.93
N GLY A 53 -5.60 3.02 -7.01
CA GLY A 53 -5.01 4.36 -7.12
C GLY A 53 -5.98 5.43 -7.59
N LYS A 54 -7.22 5.09 -7.96
CA LYS A 54 -8.24 6.03 -8.44
C LYS A 54 -9.36 6.23 -7.43
N GLY A 55 -9.90 7.45 -7.38
CA GLY A 55 -10.99 7.81 -6.46
C GLY A 55 -10.49 8.66 -5.29
N ASN A 56 -11.11 8.50 -4.12
CA ASN A 56 -10.76 9.26 -2.91
C ASN A 56 -9.98 8.37 -1.93
N PRO A 57 -8.67 8.64 -1.72
CA PRO A 57 -7.84 7.84 -0.83
C PRO A 57 -8.30 7.88 0.64
N LYS A 58 -8.87 9.01 1.12
CA LYS A 58 -9.37 9.06 2.51
C LYS A 58 -10.59 8.16 2.69
N GLN A 59 -11.51 8.15 1.72
CA GLN A 59 -12.67 7.25 1.80
C GLN A 59 -12.24 5.79 1.81
N HIS A 60 -11.24 5.42 1.01
CA HIS A 60 -10.66 4.08 1.03
C HIS A 60 -10.10 3.73 2.41
N VAL A 61 -9.28 4.62 2.99
CA VAL A 61 -8.71 4.43 4.33
C VAL A 61 -9.81 4.26 5.38
N THR A 62 -10.83 5.11 5.38
CA THR A 62 -11.96 5.00 6.33
C THR A 62 -12.65 3.63 6.22
N HIS A 63 -13.02 3.19 5.02
CA HIS A 63 -13.66 1.89 4.83
C HIS A 63 -12.77 0.71 5.23
N PHE A 64 -11.47 0.80 4.93
CA PHE A 64 -10.50 -0.21 5.35
C PHE A 64 -10.42 -0.34 6.87
N VAL A 65 -10.32 0.79 7.59
CA VAL A 65 -10.26 0.81 9.07
C VAL A 65 -11.55 0.27 9.67
N GLU A 66 -12.72 0.68 9.18
CA GLU A 66 -14.02 0.16 9.63
C GLU A 66 -14.13 -1.36 9.44
N THR A 67 -13.66 -1.86 8.30
CA THR A 67 -13.64 -3.31 8.01
C THR A 67 -12.75 -4.06 9.00
N CYS A 68 -11.56 -3.53 9.28
CA CYS A 68 -10.62 -4.13 10.24
C CYS A 68 -11.13 -4.11 11.67
N ASN A 69 -11.77 -3.01 12.08
CA ASN A 69 -12.37 -2.86 13.41
C ASN A 69 -13.49 -3.90 13.62
N ASN A 70 -14.34 -4.11 12.61
CA ASN A 70 -15.40 -5.12 12.66
C ASN A 70 -14.85 -6.55 12.75
N ALA A 71 -13.64 -6.79 12.21
CA ALA A 71 -12.93 -8.06 12.31
C ALA A 71 -12.10 -8.21 13.61
N GLY A 72 -12.17 -7.25 14.53
CA GLY A 72 -11.45 -7.28 15.80
C GLY A 72 -9.94 -6.99 15.68
N THR A 73 -9.50 -6.37 14.58
CA THR A 73 -8.09 -5.99 14.38
C THR A 73 -7.89 -4.49 14.54
N TYR A 74 -6.81 -4.09 15.22
CA TYR A 74 -6.51 -2.70 15.56
C TYR A 74 -5.01 -2.41 15.55
N ALA A 75 -4.66 -1.12 15.55
CA ALA A 75 -3.30 -0.61 15.62
C ALA A 75 -2.39 -1.19 14.51
N ASP A 76 -1.18 -1.61 14.86
CA ASP A 76 -0.16 -2.10 13.94
C ASP A 76 -0.59 -3.33 13.10
N HIS A 77 -1.67 -4.04 13.47
CA HIS A 77 -2.24 -5.10 12.64
C HIS A 77 -2.78 -4.58 11.29
N LEU A 78 -3.22 -3.32 11.26
CA LEU A 78 -3.71 -2.67 10.04
C LEU A 78 -2.64 -2.65 8.96
N VAL A 79 -1.37 -2.44 9.33
CA VAL A 79 -0.22 -2.44 8.40
C VAL A 79 -0.11 -3.76 7.64
N LYS A 80 -0.32 -4.89 8.32
CA LYS A 80 -0.24 -6.23 7.72
C LYS A 80 -1.40 -6.52 6.77
N GLN A 81 -2.54 -5.89 6.99
CA GLN A 81 -3.76 -6.13 6.21
C GLN A 81 -3.89 -5.20 5.01
N PHE A 82 -3.27 -4.01 5.07
CA PHE A 82 -3.50 -2.97 4.09
C PHE A 82 -3.22 -3.40 2.66
N VAL A 83 -2.17 -4.20 2.42
CA VAL A 83 -1.80 -4.72 1.09
C VAL A 83 -2.94 -5.47 0.40
N GLN A 84 -3.81 -6.15 1.17
CA GLN A 84 -4.95 -6.90 0.63
C GLN A 84 -6.06 -5.97 0.08
N SER A 85 -6.06 -4.71 0.51
CA SER A 85 -6.97 -3.67 0.04
C SER A 85 -6.47 -2.94 -1.21
N LEU A 86 -5.32 -3.33 -1.77
CA LEU A 86 -4.69 -2.65 -2.90
C LEU A 86 -4.67 -3.53 -4.15
N LYS A 87 -4.70 -2.88 -5.31
CA LYS A 87 -4.47 -3.51 -6.63
C LYS A 87 -3.81 -2.52 -7.59
N GLY A 88 -3.28 -3.03 -8.70
CA GLY A 88 -2.67 -2.20 -9.75
C GLY A 88 -1.65 -1.20 -9.21
N ASN A 89 -1.72 0.05 -9.67
CA ASN A 89 -0.76 1.10 -9.30
C ASN A 89 -0.65 1.36 -7.78
N ALA A 90 -1.70 1.10 -7.00
CA ALA A 90 -1.61 1.21 -5.55
C ALA A 90 -0.84 0.05 -4.91
N PHE A 91 -1.00 -1.16 -5.45
CA PHE A 91 -0.23 -2.33 -5.03
C PHE A 91 1.24 -2.18 -5.43
N ASP A 92 1.52 -1.73 -6.66
CA ASP A 92 2.89 -1.50 -7.15
C ASP A 92 3.63 -0.48 -6.27
N TRP A 93 2.97 0.64 -5.94
CA TRP A 93 3.53 1.60 -5.00
C TRP A 93 3.87 0.99 -3.63
N TYR A 94 3.00 0.12 -3.11
CA TYR A 94 3.22 -0.50 -1.80
C TYR A 94 4.42 -1.47 -1.84
N THR A 95 4.59 -2.21 -2.94
CA THR A 95 5.75 -3.11 -3.11
C THR A 95 7.06 -2.38 -3.36
N ASP A 96 7.01 -1.14 -3.84
CA ASP A 96 8.17 -0.28 -4.07
C ASP A 96 8.61 0.50 -2.81
N LEU A 97 7.87 0.40 -1.71
CA LEU A 97 8.27 1.01 -0.43
C LEU A 97 9.58 0.40 0.08
N GLU A 98 10.41 1.25 0.70
CA GLU A 98 11.66 0.79 1.30
C GLU A 98 11.39 -0.25 2.40
N VAL A 99 12.19 -1.33 2.39
CA VAL A 99 12.04 -2.45 3.31
C VAL A 99 12.23 -1.97 4.75
N GLY A 100 11.29 -2.31 5.62
CA GLY A 100 11.32 -1.90 7.03
C GLY A 100 11.11 -0.41 7.26
N SER A 101 10.75 0.39 6.24
CA SER A 101 10.50 1.83 6.41
C SER A 101 9.24 2.11 7.23
N ILE A 102 8.24 1.21 7.21
CA ILE A 102 6.96 1.39 7.87
C ILE A 102 6.98 0.77 9.28
N ASP A 103 6.97 1.61 10.30
CA ASP A 103 6.97 1.17 11.70
C ASP A 103 5.59 1.30 12.36
N GLY A 104 4.52 1.61 11.63
CA GLY A 104 3.18 1.68 12.22
C GLY A 104 2.11 2.13 11.25
N TRP A 105 0.84 2.04 11.70
CA TRP A 105 -0.31 2.41 10.88
C TRP A 105 -0.31 3.88 10.46
N GLU A 106 -0.04 4.79 11.41
CA GLU A 106 -0.03 6.23 11.15
C GLU A 106 0.95 6.60 10.03
N GLN A 107 2.16 6.02 10.05
CA GLN A 107 3.16 6.24 9.03
C GLN A 107 2.73 5.71 7.66
N LEU A 108 2.16 4.50 7.61
CA LEU A 108 1.66 3.93 6.36
C LEU A 108 0.51 4.76 5.78
N GLU A 109 -0.42 5.20 6.63
CA GLU A 109 -1.54 6.05 6.24
C GLU A 109 -1.01 7.36 5.65
N GLN A 110 -0.07 8.02 6.33
CA GLN A 110 0.53 9.26 5.84
C GLN A 110 1.20 9.10 4.48
N GLU A 111 2.03 8.07 4.30
CA GLU A 111 2.71 7.79 3.03
C GLU A 111 1.72 7.49 1.90
N PHE A 112 0.69 6.68 2.17
CA PHE A 112 -0.38 6.38 1.23
C PHE A 112 -1.14 7.65 0.83
N LEU A 113 -1.55 8.46 1.81
CA LEU A 113 -2.27 9.70 1.54
C LEU A 113 -1.38 10.67 0.76
N ASN A 114 -0.11 10.83 1.11
CA ASN A 114 0.84 11.67 0.38
C ASN A 114 0.95 11.26 -1.10
N ARG A 115 1.05 9.95 -1.38
CA ARG A 115 1.14 9.42 -2.74
C ARG A 115 -0.13 9.67 -3.56
N PHE A 116 -1.30 9.35 -3.01
CA PHE A 116 -2.55 9.29 -3.78
C PHE A 116 -3.44 10.55 -3.65
N TYR A 117 -3.17 11.46 -2.69
CA TYR A 117 -3.77 12.80 -2.72
C TYR A 117 -3.14 13.71 -3.77
N SER A 118 -1.82 13.60 -3.95
CA SER A 118 -1.07 14.47 -4.86
C SER A 118 -1.44 14.22 -6.33
N THR A 119 -1.62 12.96 -6.69
CA THR A 119 -2.06 12.54 -8.04
C THR A 119 -3.42 13.12 -8.40
N ARG A 120 -4.35 13.24 -7.43
CA ARG A 120 -5.69 13.79 -7.70
C ARG A 120 -5.66 15.29 -8.00
N ARG A 121 -4.82 16.07 -7.32
CA ARG A 121 -4.67 17.51 -7.60
C ARG A 121 -4.05 17.74 -8.99
N THR A 122 -3.03 16.97 -9.35
CA THR A 122 -2.38 17.09 -10.66
C THR A 122 -3.30 16.65 -11.79
N VAL A 123 -3.98 15.50 -11.67
CA VAL A 123 -4.93 15.02 -12.69
C VAL A 123 -6.09 16.01 -12.87
N ASN A 124 -6.68 16.52 -11.78
CA ASN A 124 -7.77 17.50 -11.87
C ASN A 124 -7.33 18.80 -12.58
N MET A 125 -6.12 19.30 -12.30
CA MET A 125 -5.57 20.48 -12.98
C MET A 125 -5.35 20.25 -14.48
N VAL A 126 -4.90 19.06 -14.88
CA VAL A 126 -4.71 18.69 -16.30
C VAL A 126 -6.06 18.55 -17.02
N GLU A 127 -7.07 17.95 -16.39
CA GLU A 127 -8.43 17.86 -16.95
C GLU A 127 -9.07 19.24 -17.16
N LEU A 128 -8.90 20.16 -16.18
CA LEU A 128 -9.41 21.52 -16.26
C LEU A 128 -8.73 22.35 -17.36
N THR A 129 -7.41 22.20 -17.54
CA THR A 129 -6.65 22.92 -18.57
C THR A 129 -6.99 22.41 -19.98
N ASN A 130 -7.08 21.09 -20.17
CA ASN A 130 -7.53 20.48 -21.43
C ASN A 130 -8.95 20.93 -21.81
N SER A 131 -9.85 21.00 -20.83
CA SER A 131 -11.23 21.47 -21.03
C SER A 131 -11.30 22.94 -21.49
N ARG A 132 -10.41 23.80 -21.01
CA ARG A 132 -10.32 25.21 -21.48
C ARG A 132 -9.74 25.32 -22.89
N GLN A 133 -8.78 24.46 -23.23
CA GLN A 133 -8.12 24.47 -24.54
C GLN A 133 -9.07 23.97 -25.65
N TRP A 134 -9.83 22.90 -25.40
CA TRP A 134 -10.87 22.42 -26.32
C TRP A 134 -11.93 23.48 -26.62
N LYS A 135 -12.41 24.19 -25.59
CA LYS A 135 -13.38 25.29 -25.76
C LYS A 135 -12.84 26.45 -26.60
N LYS A 136 -11.54 26.78 -26.47
CA LYS A 136 -10.89 27.78 -27.32
C LYS A 136 -10.75 27.31 -28.77
N SER A 137 -10.37 26.05 -28.99
CA SER A 137 -10.27 25.47 -30.33
C SER A 137 -11.62 25.47 -31.03
N GLN A 138 -12.71 25.09 -30.36
CA GLN A 138 -14.07 25.12 -30.93
C GLN A 138 -14.57 26.54 -31.25
N SER A 139 -14.27 27.53 -30.41
CA SER A 139 -14.66 28.93 -30.68
C SER A 139 -13.95 29.52 -31.88
N LEU A 140 -12.72 29.07 -32.18
CA LEU A 140 -11.96 29.55 -33.34
C LEU A 140 -12.56 29.01 -34.64
N ILE A 141 -12.92 27.72 -34.71
CA ILE A 141 -13.48 27.08 -35.92
C ILE A 141 -14.82 27.69 -36.33
N ILE A 142 -15.64 28.14 -35.37
CA ILE A 142 -16.95 28.77 -35.64
C ILE A 142 -16.78 30.17 -36.25
N SER A 143 -15.69 30.91 -35.95
CA SER A 143 -15.45 32.24 -36.52
C SER A 143 -14.91 32.23 -37.94
N ILE A 144 -14.32 31.13 -38.41
CA ILE A 144 -13.68 31.06 -39.75
C ILE A 144 -14.65 30.57 -40.84
N GLY A 145 -15.85 30.09 -40.47
CA GLY A 145 -16.83 29.53 -41.41
C GLY A 145 -17.97 30.46 -41.82
N GLY A 146 -17.96 31.73 -41.38
CA GLY A 146 -19.07 32.67 -41.54
C GLY A 146 -18.84 33.80 -42.54
N GLY A 147 -18.07 33.58 -43.60
CA GLY A 147 -17.76 34.64 -44.56
C GLY A 147 -17.41 34.12 -45.95
N ILE A 148 -18.44 33.69 -46.69
CA ILE A 148 -18.58 33.84 -48.15
C ILE A 148 -20.04 33.59 -48.54
#